data_AF-A0A843X665-F1
#
_entry.id   AF-A0A843X665-F1
#
_cell.length_a   1.000
_cell.length_b   1.000
_cell.length_c   1.000
_cell.angle_alpha   90.00
_cell.angle_beta   90.00
_cell.angle_gamma   90.00
#
_symmetry.space_group_name_H-M   'P 1'
#
loop_
_entity.id
_entity.type
_entity.pdbx_description
1 polymer ?
#
loop_
_entity_poly.entity_id
_entity_poly.type
_entity_poly.pdbx_seq_one_letter_code
_entity_poly.pdbx_strand_id
1 'polypeptide(L)'
;MVVSVDSRSPFLTPGYRNQMLVALRSSGDLGRGLYINSCFAHCQSELQDTWFAPDSPRIHNKTIAETIGDWYFERGNASEIDGAYPCDHTRHNTIPLEQELV
;
A
#
# COMPACT_ATOMS: atom_id res chain seq x y z
N MET A 1 -0.24 1.25 10.95
CA MET A 1 1.00 0.61 10.46
C MET A 1 0.92 0.62 8.94
N VAL A 2 1.75 1.43 8.27
CA VAL A 2 1.82 1.40 6.79
C VAL A 2 2.64 0.16 6.43
N VAL A 3 2.02 -0.82 5.76
CA VAL A 3 2.73 -2.00 5.27
C VAL A 3 2.50 -2.09 3.78
N SER A 4 3.47 -1.57 3.01
CA SER A 4 3.54 -1.81 1.58
C SER A 4 3.98 -3.26 1.38
N VAL A 5 3.16 -4.06 0.70
CA VAL A 5 3.49 -5.48 0.44
C VAL A 5 3.82 -5.60 -1.01
N ASP A 6 5.10 -5.79 -1.26
CA ASP A 6 5.54 -6.21 -2.57
C ASP A 6 4.98 -7.60 -2.88
N SER A 7 4.00 -7.66 -3.79
CA SER A 7 3.52 -8.91 -4.38
C SER A 7 4.23 -9.26 -5.70
N ARG A 8 5.32 -8.57 -6.04
CA ARG A 8 5.94 -8.62 -7.37
C ARG A 8 7.46 -8.62 -7.41
N SER A 9 8.14 -9.08 -6.37
CA SER A 9 9.41 -9.75 -6.60
C SER A 9 9.12 -11.09 -7.30
N PRO A 10 9.67 -11.39 -8.50
CA PRO A 10 9.59 -12.74 -9.08
C PRO A 10 10.24 -13.82 -8.19
N PHE A 11 10.91 -13.40 -7.11
CA PHE A 11 11.51 -14.25 -6.09
C PHE A 11 10.57 -14.53 -4.89
N LEU A 12 9.43 -13.84 -4.76
CA LEU A 12 8.46 -14.07 -3.69
C LEU A 12 7.32 -14.98 -4.19
N THR A 13 7.15 -16.11 -3.52
CA THR A 13 6.19 -17.16 -3.88
C THR A 13 4.75 -16.63 -3.98
N PRO A 14 3.96 -17.06 -5.00
CA PRO A 14 2.51 -16.83 -5.04
C PRO A 14 1.88 -17.27 -3.72
N GLY A 15 1.50 -16.30 -2.88
CA GLY A 15 0.98 -16.59 -1.53
C GLY A 15 1.54 -15.71 -0.42
N TYR A 16 2.66 -15.00 -0.61
CA TYR A 16 3.21 -14.10 0.41
C TYR A 16 2.18 -13.05 0.87
N ARG A 17 1.50 -12.39 -0.08
CA ARG A 17 0.41 -11.45 0.22
C ARG A 17 -0.66 -12.08 1.09
N ASN A 18 -1.13 -13.27 0.73
CA ASN A 18 -2.19 -13.96 1.47
C ASN A 18 -1.74 -14.31 2.89
N GLN A 19 -0.51 -14.81 3.06
CA GLN A 19 0.06 -15.11 4.37
C GLN A 19 0.14 -13.85 5.23
N MET A 20 0.58 -12.73 4.66
CA MET A 20 0.61 -11.46 5.39
C MET A 20 -0.79 -10.98 5.77
N LEU A 21 -1.77 -11.03 4.85
CA LEU A 21 -3.15 -10.64 5.15
C LEU A 21 -3.75 -11.54 6.25
N VAL A 22 -3.44 -12.83 6.25
CA VAL A 22 -3.84 -13.76 7.32
C VAL A 22 -3.18 -13.37 8.65
N ALA A 23 -1.87 -13.08 8.68
CA ALA A 23 -1.17 -12.65 9.88
C ALA A 23 -1.67 -11.30 10.43
N LEU A 24 -2.03 -10.37 9.54
CA LEU A 24 -2.65 -9.11 9.94
C LEU A 24 -4.05 -9.30 10.50
N ARG A 25 -4.85 -10.23 9.96
CA ARG A 25 -6.17 -10.55 10.52
C ARG A 25 -6.08 -11.25 11.87
N SER A 26 -5.12 -12.17 12.04
CA SER A 26 -4.97 -12.94 13.28
C SER A 26 -4.41 -12.14 14.46
N SER A 27 -3.78 -10.99 14.21
CA SER A 27 -3.22 -10.13 15.27
C SER A 27 -4.26 -9.29 16.02
N GLY A 28 -5.56 -9.45 15.74
CA GLY A 28 -6.64 -9.20 16.72
C GLY A 28 -6.91 -7.74 17.14
N ASP A 29 -6.44 -6.73 16.41
CA ASP A 29 -6.53 -5.33 16.87
C ASP A 29 -7.45 -4.50 15.96
N LEU A 30 -8.63 -4.14 16.47
CA LEU A 30 -9.72 -3.44 15.76
C LEU A 30 -9.46 -1.93 15.60
N GLY A 31 -8.44 -1.39 16.25
CA GLY A 31 -8.10 0.04 16.25
C GLY A 31 -6.92 0.41 15.34
N ARG A 32 -6.51 -0.45 14.40
CA ARG A 32 -5.34 -0.21 13.54
C ARG A 32 -5.70 0.48 12.23
N GLY A 33 -4.87 1.44 11.82
CA GLY A 33 -4.86 1.97 10.46
C GLY A 33 -4.03 1.06 9.56
N LEU A 34 -4.64 0.56 8.49
CA LEU A 34 -3.98 -0.26 7.47
C LEU A 34 -4.06 0.42 6.12
N TYR A 35 -2.93 0.45 5.42
CA TYR A 35 -2.88 0.83 4.01
C TYR A 35 -1.98 -0.17 3.32
N ILE A 36 -2.58 -1.05 2.50
CA ILE A 36 -1.88 -2.17 1.86
C ILE A 36 -2.17 -2.14 0.35
N ASN A 37 -1.18 -1.72 -0.43
CA ASN A 37 -1.19 -1.86 -1.89
C ASN A 37 -0.35 -3.06 -2.36
N SER A 38 -0.63 -3.53 -3.57
CA SER A 38 0.07 -4.60 -4.31
C SER A 38 1.08 -4.03 -5.31
N CYS A 39 1.57 -2.82 -5.07
CA CYS A 39 2.54 -2.13 -5.93
C CYS A 39 3.97 -2.57 -5.60
N PHE A 40 4.82 -2.65 -6.62
CA PHE A 40 6.26 -2.87 -6.42
C PHE A 40 6.91 -1.54 -5.99
N ALA A 41 7.06 -1.34 -4.67
CA ALA A 41 7.60 -0.11 -4.10
C ALA A 41 8.40 -0.41 -2.82
N HIS A 42 9.52 0.30 -2.63
CA HIS A 42 10.36 0.29 -1.43
C HIS A 42 10.39 1.69 -0.80
N CYS A 43 10.61 1.82 0.51
CA CYS A 43 10.64 3.11 1.24
C CYS A 43 9.37 3.98 1.08
N GLN A 44 8.21 3.40 0.74
CA GLN A 44 6.97 4.14 0.47
C GLN A 44 6.53 5.06 1.62
N SER A 45 6.84 4.69 2.86
CA SER A 45 6.51 5.47 4.05
C SER A 45 7.35 6.74 4.21
N GLU A 46 8.52 6.83 3.58
CA GLU A 46 9.51 7.87 3.85
C GLU A 46 9.29 9.16 3.04
N LEU A 47 8.61 9.07 1.89
CA LEU A 47 8.43 10.19 0.96
C LEU A 47 7.06 10.84 1.12
N GLN A 48 7.05 12.11 1.51
CA GLN A 48 5.83 12.91 1.67
C GLN A 48 4.99 12.94 0.38
N ASP A 49 5.63 13.00 -0.79
CA ASP A 49 4.95 12.99 -2.09
C ASP A 49 4.13 11.71 -2.30
N THR A 50 4.61 10.58 -1.80
CA THR A 50 3.87 9.32 -1.87
C THR A 50 2.64 9.31 -0.96
N TRP A 51 2.59 10.20 0.04
CA TRP A 51 1.48 10.26 0.98
C TRP A 51 0.32 11.12 0.52
N PHE A 52 0.57 12.24 -0.16
CA PHE A 52 -0.48 13.24 -0.44
C PHE A 52 -0.39 13.97 -1.79
N ALA A 53 0.64 13.72 -2.62
CA ALA A 53 0.74 14.40 -3.92
C ALA A 53 -0.47 14.09 -4.83
N PRO A 54 -0.76 14.93 -5.85
CA PRO A 54 -1.87 14.69 -6.79
C PRO A 54 -1.85 13.30 -7.43
N ASP A 55 -0.65 12.77 -7.67
CA ASP A 55 -0.32 11.48 -8.27
C ASP A 55 0.05 10.39 -7.23
N SER A 56 -0.20 10.64 -5.94
CA SER A 56 -0.04 9.63 -4.89
C SER A 56 -0.84 8.37 -5.15
N PRO A 57 -0.33 7.19 -4.72
CA PRO A 57 -1.06 5.94 -4.83
C PRO A 57 -2.36 6.07 -4.04
N ARG A 58 -3.46 5.57 -4.62
CA ARG A 58 -4.77 5.59 -4.00
C ARG A 58 -5.35 4.18 -3.95
N ILE A 59 -6.05 3.88 -2.86
CA ILE A 59 -6.89 2.69 -2.73
C ILE A 59 -8.30 3.20 -2.41
N HIS A 60 -9.31 2.76 -3.16
CA HIS A 60 -10.68 3.27 -3.04
C HIS A 60 -10.76 4.82 -3.02
N ASN A 61 -9.94 5.45 -3.88
CA ASN A 61 -9.78 6.91 -4.00
C ASN A 61 -9.18 7.63 -2.76
N LYS A 62 -8.74 6.90 -1.73
CA LYS A 62 -8.03 7.44 -0.57
C LYS A 62 -6.51 7.28 -0.72
N THR A 63 -5.79 8.34 -0.37
CA THR A 63 -4.33 8.36 -0.24
C THR A 63 -3.88 7.72 1.07
N ILE A 64 -2.57 7.52 1.23
CA ILE A 64 -1.96 7.10 2.49
C ILE A 64 -2.26 8.14 3.58
N ALA A 65 -2.09 9.43 3.27
CA ALA A 65 -2.34 10.50 4.24
C ALA A 65 -3.79 10.54 4.73
N GLU A 66 -4.76 10.36 3.84
CA GLU A 66 -6.18 10.30 4.22
C GLU A 66 -6.47 9.09 5.09
N THR A 67 -6.00 7.91 4.71
CA THR A 67 -6.25 6.66 5.46
C THR A 67 -5.63 6.71 6.87
N ILE A 68 -4.38 7.16 6.97
CA ILE A 68 -3.68 7.30 8.25
C ILE A 68 -4.22 8.48 9.06
N GLY A 69 -4.68 9.54 8.41
CA GLY A 69 -5.37 10.65 9.08
C GLY A 69 -6.70 10.22 9.68
N ASP A 70 -7.52 9.48 8.92
CA ASP A 70 -8.78 8.92 9.40
C ASP A 70 -8.56 7.99 10.60
N TRP A 71 -7.49 7.19 10.57
CA TRP A 71 -7.05 6.41 11.72
C TRP A 71 -6.68 7.27 12.92
N TYR A 72 -5.74 8.19 12.74
CA TYR A 72 -5.14 8.99 13.81
C TYR A 72 -6.16 9.89 14.51
N PHE A 73 -7.13 10.41 13.75
CA PHE A 73 -8.19 11.28 14.27
C PHE A 73 -9.52 10.54 14.51
N GLU A 74 -9.54 9.21 14.47
CA GLU A 74 -10.72 8.37 14.73
C GLU A 74 -11.95 8.73 13.86
N ARG A 75 -11.72 9.08 12.58
CA ARG A 75 -12.77 9.57 11.66
C ARG A 75 -13.53 8.49 10.90
N GLY A 76 -13.32 7.21 11.22
CA GLY A 76 -14.06 6.10 10.61
C GLY A 76 -13.18 4.90 10.28
N ASN A 77 -13.56 4.16 9.23
CA ASN A 77 -12.83 2.96 8.83
C ASN A 77 -11.46 3.34 8.23
N ALA A 78 -10.41 2.93 8.92
CA ALA A 78 -9.02 3.32 8.71
C ALA A 78 -8.19 2.26 7.98
N SER A 79 -8.85 1.28 7.35
CA SER A 79 -8.22 0.14 6.72
C SER A 79 -8.55 0.09 5.23
N GLU A 80 -7.55 0.36 4.41
CA GLU A 80 -7.59 0.27 2.96
C GLU A 80 -6.64 -0.84 2.47
N ILE A 81 -7.20 -1.81 1.76
CA ILE A 81 -6.46 -2.96 1.22
C ILE A 81 -6.92 -3.16 -0.22
N ASP A 82 -5.98 -3.18 -1.15
CA ASP A 82 -6.29 -3.37 -2.57
C ASP A 82 -6.48 -4.85 -2.96
N GLY A 83 -6.78 -5.07 -4.24
CA GLY A 83 -6.84 -6.41 -4.83
C GLY A 83 -5.47 -7.10 -4.88
N ALA A 84 -5.44 -8.34 -5.38
CA ALA A 84 -4.17 -8.96 -5.75
C ALA A 84 -3.62 -8.29 -7.01
N TYR A 85 -2.30 -8.28 -7.16
CA TYR A 85 -1.63 -7.82 -8.36
C TYR A 85 -2.23 -8.42 -9.66
N PRO A 86 -2.38 -7.69 -10.78
CA PRO A 86 -2.59 -6.26 -11.07
C PRO A 86 -2.66 -5.19 -9.98
N CYS A 87 -1.72 -4.26 -9.80
CA CYS A 87 -2.07 -3.03 -9.05
C CYS A 87 -2.88 -2.09 -9.94
N ASP A 88 -3.82 -1.34 -9.36
CA ASP A 88 -4.59 -0.31 -10.10
C ASP A 88 -3.69 0.83 -10.60
N HIS A 89 -4.15 1.60 -11.59
CA HIS A 89 -3.35 2.50 -12.43
C HIS A 89 -2.94 3.82 -11.75
N THR A 90 -3.38 4.09 -10.52
CA THR A 90 -2.95 5.27 -9.75
C THR A 90 -1.54 5.04 -9.21
N ARG A 91 -0.52 5.33 -10.02
CA ARG A 91 0.89 5.07 -9.70
C ARG A 91 1.70 6.35 -9.58
N HIS A 92 2.23 6.56 -8.38
CA HIS A 92 3.46 7.32 -8.15
C HIS A 92 4.63 6.34 -8.31
N ASN A 93 5.07 6.11 -9.55
CA ASN A 93 6.21 5.23 -9.83
C ASN A 93 7.50 6.03 -9.50
N THR A 94 8.10 5.79 -8.33
CA THR A 94 9.43 6.33 -7.97
C THR A 94 10.58 5.60 -8.67
N ILE A 95 10.26 4.61 -9.52
CA ILE A 95 11.22 3.98 -10.43
C ILE A 95 11.29 4.87 -11.67
N PRO A 96 12.45 5.45 -12.01
CA PRO A 96 12.63 6.14 -13.28
C PRO A 96 12.22 5.20 -14.42
N LEU A 97 11.52 5.72 -15.41
CA LEU A 97 11.11 4.99 -16.62
C LEU A 97 12.31 4.50 -17.48
N GLU A 98 13.54 4.64 -17.00
CA GLU A 98 14.79 4.27 -17.70
C GLU A 98 15.29 2.85 -17.40
N GLN A 99 14.40 1.85 -17.30
CA GLN A 99 14.83 0.45 -17.32
C GLN A 99 14.07 -0.43 -18.32
N GLU A 100 13.32 0.15 -19.27
CA GLU A 100 12.73 -0.60 -20.41
C GLU A 100 13.58 -0.56 -21.70
N LEU A 101 14.87 -0.21 -21.61
CA LEU A 101 15.80 -0.29 -22.73
C LEU A 101 17.17 -0.80 -22.30
N VAL A 102 17.27 -2.09 -21.97
CA VAL A 102 18.45 -2.93 -22.29
C VAL A 102 17.95 -4.33 -22.66
#